data_AF-A0A942KVH5-F1
#
_entry.id   AF-A0A942KVH5-F1
#
_cell.length_a   1.000
_cell.length_b   1.000
_cell.length_c   1.000
_cell.angle_alpha   90.00
_cell.angle_beta   90.00
_cell.angle_gamma   90.00
#
_symmetry.space_group_name_H-M   'P 1'
#
loop_
_entity.id
_entity.type
_entity.pdbx_description
1 polymer ?
#
loop_
_entity_poly.entity_id
_entity_poly.type
_entity_poly.pdbx_seq_one_letter_code
_entity_poly.pdbx_strand_id
1 'polypeptide(L)' 'MSRHLADHRSRTTGGRVKHFLRLARKPRETWQRPRGKSGASRLIQFLRIERGRTA' A
#
# COMPACT_ATOMS: atom_id res chain seq x y z
N MET A 1 14.79 16.33 -44.31
CA MET A 1 15.33 15.65 -43.12
C MET A 1 14.53 14.36 -42.90
N SER A 2 14.81 13.31 -43.68
CA SER A 2 14.08 12.03 -43.59
C SER A 2 14.62 11.24 -42.41
N ARG A 3 13.76 10.84 -41.47
CA ARG A 3 14.13 10.04 -40.30
C ARG A 3 14.50 8.61 -40.75
N HIS A 4 15.57 8.04 -40.20
CA HIS A 4 16.11 6.76 -40.66
C HIS A 4 15.22 5.60 -40.20
N LEU A 5 15.08 4.52 -41.00
CA LEU A 5 14.21 3.38 -40.67
C LEU A 5 14.54 2.74 -39.31
N ALA A 6 15.81 2.80 -38.89
CA ALA A 6 16.26 2.33 -37.58
C ALA A 6 15.69 3.14 -36.39
N ASP A 7 15.19 4.34 -36.63
CA ASP A 7 14.58 5.20 -35.59
C ASP A 7 13.12 4.80 -35.28
N HIS A 8 12.50 3.92 -36.08
CA HIS A 8 11.16 3.41 -35.84
C HIS A 8 11.10 2.25 -34.83
N ARG A 9 12.21 1.95 -34.15
CA ARG A 9 12.21 0.89 -33.13
C ARG A 9 11.28 1.22 -31.96
N SER A 10 10.48 0.24 -31.57
CA SER A 10 9.66 0.33 -30.35
C SER A 10 10.58 0.49 -29.13
N ARG A 11 10.19 1.38 -28.21
CA ARG A 11 10.97 1.62 -26.99
C ARG A 11 11.01 0.34 -26.15
N THR A 12 12.18 0.00 -25.62
CA THR A 12 12.34 -1.21 -24.83
C THR A 12 11.67 -1.06 -23.46
N THR A 13 10.90 -2.07 -23.03
CA THR A 13 10.21 -2.08 -21.73
C THR A 13 11.10 -2.59 -20.59
N GLY A 14 12.30 -3.09 -20.90
CA GLY A 14 13.20 -3.72 -19.92
C GLY A 14 13.57 -2.84 -18.72
N GLY A 15 13.74 -1.53 -18.92
CA GLY A 15 13.98 -0.60 -17.82
C GLY A 15 12.82 -0.52 -16.84
N ARG A 16 11.57 -0.49 -17.34
CA ARG A 16 10.36 -0.49 -16.51
C ARG A 16 10.22 -1.79 -15.73
N VAL A 17 10.46 -2.94 -16.36
CA VAL A 17 10.43 -4.26 -15.71
C VAL A 17 11.49 -4.36 -14.62
N LYS A 18 12.73 -3.91 -14.88
CA LYS A 18 13.82 -3.86 -13.88
C LYS A 18 13.41 -3.04 -12.65
N HIS A 19 12.84 -1.85 -12.86
CA HIS A 19 12.40 -0.98 -11.77
C HIS A 19 11.24 -1.60 -10.98
N PHE A 20 10.28 -2.22 -11.65
CA PHE A 20 9.18 -2.93 -11.02
C PHE A 20 9.69 -4.06 -10.11
N LEU A 21 10.53 -4.95 -10.64
CA LEU A 21 11.08 -6.08 -9.87
C LEU A 21 11.90 -5.61 -8.67
N ARG A 22 12.66 -4.51 -8.81
CA ARG A 22 13.40 -3.91 -7.69
C ARG A 22 12.47 -3.44 -6.57
N LEU A 23 11.31 -2.89 -6.90
CA LEU A 23 10.32 -2.45 -5.92
C LEU A 23 9.55 -3.61 -5.30
N ALA A 24 9.20 -4.62 -6.09
CA ALA A 24 8.43 -5.78 -5.64
C ALA A 24 9.23 -6.72 -4.72
N ARG A 25 10.55 -6.82 -4.92
CA ARG A 25 11.44 -7.68 -4.12
C ARG A 25 11.70 -7.16 -2.71
N LYS A 26 11.42 -5.88 -2.43
CA LYS A 26 11.60 -5.31 -1.10
C LYS A 26 10.24 -5.25 -0.41
N PRO A 27 10.07 -5.88 0.77
CA PRO A 27 8.87 -5.67 1.56
C PRO A 27 8.74 -4.18 1.82
N ARG A 28 7.61 -3.61 1.41
CA ARG A 28 7.27 -2.22 1.72
C ARG A 28 6.72 -2.19 3.12
N GLU A 29 7.24 -1.29 3.95
CA GLU A 29 6.52 -0.91 5.15
C GLU A 29 5.17 -0.35 4.72
N THR A 30 4.11 -1.13 4.94
CA THR A 30 2.76 -0.62 4.83
C THR A 30 2.58 0.32 6.01
N TRP A 31 2.06 1.53 5.77
CA TRP A 31 1.63 2.48 6.81
C TRP A 31 0.59 1.89 7.80
N GLN A 32 0.19 0.64 7.58
CA GLN A 32 -0.64 -0.15 8.44
C GLN A 32 0.11 -0.46 9.74
N ARG A 33 -0.10 0.39 10.74
CA ARG A 33 0.32 0.08 12.11
C ARG A 33 -0.46 -1.15 12.59
N PRO A 34 0.20 -2.14 13.23
CA PRO A 34 -0.51 -3.22 13.88
C PRO A 34 -1.46 -2.61 14.91
N ARG A 35 -2.77 -2.74 14.68
CA ARG A 35 -3.75 -2.41 15.71
C ARG A 35 -3.63 -3.48 16.78
N GLY A 36 -3.45 -3.07 18.04
CA GLY A 36 -3.46 -3.98 19.17
C GLY A 36 -4.72 -4.85 19.17
N LYS A 37 -4.61 -6.10 19.64
CA LYS A 37 -5.75 -7.02 19.73
C LYS A 37 -6.90 -6.33 20.45
N SER A 38 -8.11 -6.45 19.92
CA SER A 38 -9.32 -5.99 20.62
C SER A 38 -9.55 -6.86 21.84
N GLY A 39 -9.03 -6.43 22.99
CA GLY A 39 -9.19 -7.09 24.29
C GLY A 39 -10.33 -6.48 25.11
N ALA A 40 -10.17 -6.48 26.43
CA ALA A 40 -11.13 -5.95 27.40
C ALA A 40 -11.59 -4.51 27.11
N SER A 41 -10.81 -3.72 26.36
CA SER A 41 -11.18 -2.36 25.94
C SER A 41 -12.49 -2.30 25.16
N ARG A 42 -12.79 -3.28 24.32
CA ARG A 42 -14.05 -3.31 23.53
C ARG A 42 -15.25 -3.63 24.42
N LEU A 43 -15.09 -4.51 25.40
CA LEU A 43 -16.12 -4.82 26.41
C LEU A 43 -16.39 -3.60 27.29
N ILE A 44 -15.33 -2.91 27.75
CA ILE A 44 -15.45 -1.68 28.56
C ILE A 44 -16.17 -0.58 27.77
N GLN A 45 -15.83 -0.40 26.49
CA GLN A 45 -16.49 0.56 25.61
C GLN A 45 -17.97 0.23 25.41
N PHE A 46 -18.30 -1.05 25.22
CA PHE A 46 -19.69 -1.50 25.12
C PHE A 46 -20.47 -1.18 26.39
N LEU A 47 -19.96 -1.60 27.57
CA LEU A 47 -20.59 -1.31 28.86
C LEU A 47 -20.74 0.20 29.12
N ARG A 48 -19.80 1.03 28.66
CA ARG A 48 -19.88 2.50 28.75
C ARG A 48 -20.98 3.07 27.86
N ILE A 49 -21.19 2.52 26.67
CA ILE A 49 -22.28 2.95 25.77
C ILE A 49 -23.63 2.54 26.35
N GLU A 50 -23.75 1.29 26.79
CA GLU A 50 -24.98 0.75 27.41
C GLU A 50 -25.35 1.49 28.71
N ARG A 51 -24.35 1.91 29.49
CA ARG A 51 -24.55 2.67 30.73
C ARG A 51 -24.81 4.17 30.49
N GLY A 52 -24.83 4.62 29.23
CA GLY A 52 -24.99 6.02 28.79
C GLY A 52 -23.68 6.80 28.88
N ARG A 53 -23.30 7.76 28.00
CA ARG A 53 -24.10 8.80 27.31
C ARG A 53 -25.27 9.35 28.11
N THR A 54 -25.16 9.29 29.44
CA THR A 54 -26.03 9.90 30.45
C THR A 54 -25.29 11.07 31.11
N ALA A 55 -24.57 11.86 30.30
CA ALA A 55 -24.15 13.21 30.68
C ALA A 55 -25.25 14.18 30.24
#